data_AF-I4F428-F1
#
_entry.id   AF-I4F428-F1
#
_cell.length_a   1.000
_cell.length_b   1.000
_cell.length_c   1.000
_cell.angle_alpha   90.00
_cell.angle_beta   90.00
_cell.angle_gamma   90.00
#
_symmetry.space_group_name_H-M   'P 1'
#
loop_
_entity.id
_entity.type
_entity.pdbx_description
1 polymer ?
#
loop_
_entity_poly.entity_id
_entity_poly.type
_entity_poly.pdbx_seq_one_letter_code
_entity_poly.pdbx_strand_id
1 'polypeptide(L)'
;MLLITCPVTRTDELVADRRIRSVTNHPTHLALHVECPACGAVHVYRTGRRWDTARTRTRIADRAAAQSSADAAAARAARVAVPA
;
A
#
# COMPACT_ATOMS: atom_id res chain seq x y z
N MET A 1 -16.07 2.39 11.00
CA MET A 1 -14.69 2.75 11.40
C MET A 1 -13.74 2.31 10.29
N LEU A 2 -12.84 3.18 9.84
CA LEU A 2 -11.91 2.96 8.73
C LEU A 2 -10.47 3.18 9.19
N LEU A 3 -9.59 2.20 8.99
CA LEU A 3 -8.16 2.38 9.18
C LEU A 3 -7.56 3.02 7.92
N ILE A 4 -6.90 4.16 8.08
CA ILE A 4 -6.22 4.87 6.99
C ILE A 4 -4.76 5.14 7.35
N THR A 5 -3.90 5.24 6.35
CA THR A 5 -2.56 5.81 6.52
C THR A 5 -2.59 7.25 6.03
N CYS A 6 -2.18 8.20 6.86
CA CYS A 6 -2.06 9.60 6.46
C CYS A 6 -0.92 9.75 5.44
N PRO A 7 -1.15 10.26 4.22
CA PRO A 7 -0.10 10.46 3.23
C PRO A 7 0.92 11.53 3.63
N VAL A 8 0.55 12.43 4.56
CA VAL A 8 1.42 13.52 5.04
C VAL A 8 2.29 13.05 6.19
N THR A 9 1.69 12.56 7.27
CA THR A 9 2.40 12.18 8.51
C THR A 9 2.86 10.73 8.51
N ARG A 10 2.36 9.90 7.59
CA ARG A 10 2.58 8.44 7.52
C ARG A 10 2.12 7.68 8.77
N THR A 11 1.30 8.30 9.61
CA THR A 11 0.68 7.64 10.76
C THR A 11 -0.58 6.87 10.33
N ASP A 12 -0.81 5.73 10.97
CA ASP A 12 -2.03 4.97 10.80
C ASP A 12 -3.09 5.47 11.80
N GLU A 13 -4.24 5.87 11.27
CA GLU A 13 -5.31 6.51 12.02
C GLU A 13 -6.59 5.71 11.90
N LEU A 14 -7.26 5.46 13.04
CA LEU A 14 -8.57 4.85 13.07
C LEU A 14 -9.65 5.95 12.99
N VAL A 15 -10.26 6.08 11.82
CA VAL A 15 -11.20 7.16 11.52
C VAL A 15 -12.64 6.70 11.67
N ALA A 16 -13.43 7.54 12.34
CA ALA A 16 -14.87 7.36 12.49
C ALA A 16 -15.62 7.72 11.20
N ASP A 17 -16.72 7.02 10.92
CA ASP A 17 -17.47 7.19 9.67
C ASP A 17 -18.02 8.62 9.51
N ARG A 18 -18.27 9.34 10.61
CA ARG A 18 -18.65 10.76 10.63
C ARG A 18 -17.61 11.71 10.00
N ARG A 19 -16.36 11.27 9.83
CA ARG A 19 -15.30 12.05 9.17
C ARG A 19 -15.20 11.75 7.67
N ILE A 20 -16.02 10.84 7.15
CA ILE A 20 -16.16 10.62 5.70
C ILE A 20 -17.05 11.73 5.16
N ARG A 21 -16.45 12.63 4.37
CA ARG A 21 -17.15 13.80 3.81
C ARG A 21 -17.98 13.45 2.59
N SER A 22 -17.50 12.53 1.77
CA SER A 22 -18.25 12.04 0.60
C SER A 22 -17.75 10.67 0.15
N VAL A 23 -18.63 9.94 -0.54
CA VAL A 23 -18.35 8.65 -1.16
C VAL A 23 -18.72 8.73 -2.63
N THR A 24 -17.75 8.48 -3.51
CA THR A 24 -18.01 8.40 -4.96
C THR A 24 -17.90 6.95 -5.39
N ASN A 25 -18.95 6.44 -6.03
CA ASN A 25 -18.95 5.09 -6.58
C ASN A 25 -18.42 5.11 -8.01
N HIS A 26 -17.24 4.54 -8.24
CA HIS A 26 -16.72 4.28 -9.57
C HIS A 26 -16.93 2.81 -9.95
N PRO A 27 -17.02 2.48 -11.25
CA PRO A 27 -17.24 1.11 -11.70
C PRO A 27 -16.23 0.07 -11.15
N THR A 28 -15.02 0.51 -10.77
CA THR A 28 -13.94 -0.38 -10.30
C THR A 28 -13.63 -0.26 -8.81
N HIS A 29 -14.09 0.80 -8.15
CA HIS A 29 -13.77 1.11 -6.76
C HIS A 29 -14.68 2.20 -6.19
N LEU A 30 -14.73 2.32 -4.88
CA LEU A 30 -15.30 3.45 -4.16
C LEU A 30 -14.17 4.43 -3.81
N ALA A 31 -14.37 5.71 -4.01
CA ALA A 31 -13.49 6.76 -3.55
C ALA A 31 -14.11 7.46 -2.32
N LEU A 32 -13.44 7.35 -1.18
CA LEU A 32 -13.82 7.94 0.10
C LEU A 32 -13.01 9.22 0.33
N HIS A 33 -13.68 10.36 0.47
CA HIS A 33 -13.04 11.59 0.92
C HIS A 33 -13.11 11.64 2.45
N VAL A 34 -11.96 11.54 3.10
CA VAL A 34 -11.86 11.40 4.55
C VAL A 34 -11.06 12.55 5.11
N GLU A 35 -11.62 13.23 6.10
CA GLU A 35 -10.87 14.21 6.89
C GLU A 35 -9.96 13.50 7.88
N CYS A 36 -8.65 13.66 7.70
CA CYS A 36 -7.64 13.00 8.51
C CYS A 36 -7.44 13.73 9.83
N PRO A 37 -7.53 13.04 10.99
CA PRO A 37 -7.33 13.66 12.30
C PRO A 37 -5.87 14.05 12.56
N ALA A 38 -4.91 13.40 11.91
CA ALA A 38 -3.48 13.64 12.14
C ALA A 38 -2.95 14.92 11.49
N CYS A 39 -3.42 15.23 10.27
CA CYS A 39 -2.94 16.38 9.50
C CYS A 39 -4.03 17.43 9.23
N GLY A 40 -5.29 17.15 9.57
CA GLY A 40 -6.43 18.04 9.33
C GLY A 40 -6.86 18.16 7.86
N ALA A 41 -6.14 17.53 6.93
CA ALA A 41 -6.44 17.59 5.50
C ALA A 41 -7.47 16.52 5.09
N VAL A 42 -8.12 16.76 3.94
CA VAL A 42 -9.00 15.76 3.31
C VAL A 42 -8.20 14.91 2.33
N HIS A 43 -8.30 13.59 2.48
CA HIS A 43 -7.60 12.62 1.64
C HIS A 43 -8.58 11.67 0.95
N VAL A 44 -8.21 11.22 -0.24
CA VAL A 44 -9.00 10.27 -1.03
C VAL A 44 -8.47 8.87 -0.82
N TYR A 45 -9.30 8.00 -0.21
CA TYR A 45 -9.01 6.59 -0.04
C TYR A 45 -9.86 5.76 -0.99
N ARG A 46 -9.21 4.91 -1.80
CA ARG A 46 -9.90 4.05 -2.74
C ARG A 46 -10.11 2.67 -2.13
N THR A 47 -11.36 2.24 -2.01
CA THR A 47 -11.75 0.94 -1.47
C THR A 47 -12.47 0.12 -2.53
N GLY A 48 -12.23 -1.20 -2.58
CA GLY A 48 -12.92 -2.07 -3.54
C GLY A 48 -12.16 -3.36 -3.77
N ARG A 49 -12.88 -4.49 -3.84
CA ARG A 49 -12.28 -5.84 -3.98
C ARG A 49 -11.32 -5.95 -5.16
N ARG A 50 -11.64 -5.30 -6.29
CA ARG A 50 -10.78 -5.28 -7.48
C ARG A 50 -9.52 -4.43 -7.29
N TRP A 51 -9.63 -3.27 -6.64
CA TRP A 51 -8.48 -2.40 -6.33
C TRP A 51 -7.55 -3.04 -5.29
N ASP A 52 -8.12 -3.68 -4.26
CA ASP A 52 -7.36 -4.39 -3.24
C ASP A 52 -6.62 -5.60 -3.83
N THR A 53 -7.29 -6.37 -4.70
CA THR A 53 -6.64 -7.47 -5.44
C THR A 53 -5.49 -6.96 -6.30
N ALA A 54 -5.67 -5.86 -7.03
CA ALA A 54 -4.61 -5.26 -7.83
C ALA A 54 -3.42 -4.83 -6.97
N ARG A 55 -3.68 -4.13 -5.85
CA ARG A 55 -2.65 -3.67 -4.92
C ARG A 55 -1.89 -4.83 -4.27
N THR A 56 -2.60 -5.89 -3.88
CA THR A 56 -2.00 -7.10 -3.31
C THR A 56 -1.13 -7.81 -4.33
N ARG A 57 -1.58 -7.93 -5.59
CA ARG A 57 -0.75 -8.47 -6.68
C ARG A 57 0.52 -7.66 -6.92
N THR A 58 0.42 -6.33 -6.96
CA THR A 58 1.60 -5.47 -7.09
C THR A 58 2.59 -5.69 -5.96
N ARG A 59 2.13 -5.71 -4.69
CA ARG A 59 3.01 -5.97 -3.54
C ARG A 59 3.67 -7.34 -3.58
N ILE A 60 2.96 -8.38 -4.03
CA ILE A 60 3.53 -9.73 -4.20
C ILE A 60 4.59 -9.72 -5.29
N ALA A 61 4.33 -9.05 -6.42
CA ALA A 61 5.29 -8.91 -7.51
C ALA A 61 6.55 -8.14 -7.07
N ASP A 62 6.39 -7.04 -6.33
CA ASP A 62 7.51 -6.25 -5.79
C ASP A 62 8.39 -7.09 -4.85
N ARG A 63 7.76 -7.90 -3.98
CA ARG A 63 8.50 -8.82 -3.10
C ARG A 63 9.21 -9.93 -3.87
N ALA A 64 8.56 -10.50 -4.87
CA ALA A 64 9.17 -11.54 -5.72
C ALA A 64 10.37 -10.98 -6.50
N ALA A 65 10.28 -9.75 -7.00
CA ALA A 65 11.37 -9.06 -7.66
C ALA A 65 12.54 -8.79 -6.68
N ALA A 66 12.24 -8.30 -5.48
CA ALA A 66 13.24 -8.10 -4.43
C ALA A 66 13.95 -9.42 -4.07
N GLN A 67 13.19 -10.51 -3.88
CA GLN A 67 13.75 -11.83 -3.57
C GLN A 67 14.65 -12.33 -4.70
N SER A 68 14.19 -12.24 -5.95
CA SER A 68 14.98 -12.66 -7.12
C SER A 68 16.30 -11.90 -7.23
N SER A 69 16.30 -10.61 -6.89
CA SER A 69 17.51 -9.79 -6.87
C SER A 69 18.50 -10.21 -5.77
N ALA A 70 17.98 -10.59 -4.59
CA ALA A 70 18.78 -11.08 -3.47
C ALA A 70 19.39 -12.46 -3.78
N ASP A 71 18.60 -13.37 -4.37
CA ASP A 71 19.06 -14.70 -4.77
C ASP A 71 20.17 -14.61 -5.83
N ALA A 72 20.02 -13.70 -6.82
CA ALA A 72 21.05 -13.45 -7.82
C ALA A 72 22.33 -12.83 -7.21
N ALA A 73 22.20 -11.99 -6.17
CA ALA A 73 23.35 -11.46 -5.43
C ALA A 73 24.06 -12.58 -4.65
N ALA A 74 23.32 -13.45 -3.96
CA ALA A 74 23.87 -14.60 -3.23
C ALA A 74 24.59 -15.58 -4.17
N ALA A 75 24.01 -15.89 -5.34
CA ALA A 75 24.63 -16.75 -6.33
C ALA A 75 25.95 -16.16 -6.89
N ARG A 76 26.02 -14.84 -7.09
CA ARG A 76 27.26 -14.16 -7.49
C ARG A 76 28.32 -14.24 -6.38
N ALA A 77 27.93 -13.99 -5.13
CA ALA A 77 28.84 -14.09 -3.99
C ALA A 77 29.40 -15.53 -3.84
N ALA A 78 28.55 -16.54 -3.99
CA ALA A 78 28.98 -17.94 -3.91
C ALA A 78 30.03 -18.30 -4.98
N ARG A 79 29.90 -17.78 -6.21
CA ARG A 79 30.90 -18.02 -7.29
C ARG A 79 32.26 -17.39 -6.99
N VAL A 80 32.29 -16.28 -6.27
CA VAL A 80 33.54 -15.59 -5.88
C VAL A 80 34.17 -16.25 -4.65
N ALA A 81 33.36 -16.86 -3.78
CA ALA A 81 33.80 -17.45 -2.53
C ALA A 81 34.32 -18.89 -2.64
N VAL A 82 34.27 -19.54 -3.81
CA VAL A 82 34.90 -20.86 -4.03
C VAL A 82 36.43 -20.66 -4.07
N PRO A 83 37.19 -21.15 -3.07
CA PRO A 83 38.65 -21.12 -3.14
C PRO A 83 39.13 -22.18 -4.16
N ALA A 84 40.20 -21.83 -4.88
CA ALA A 84 40.88 -22.68 -5.86
C ALA A 84 41.60 -23.87 -5.21
#